data_AF-A0A1S6HJH6-F1
#
_entry.id   AF-A0A1S6HJH6-F1
#
_cell.length_a   1.000
_cell.length_b   1.000
_cell.length_c   1.000
_cell.angle_alpha   90.00
_cell.angle_beta   90.00
_cell.angle_gamma   90.00
#
_symmetry.space_group_name_H-M   'P 1'
#
loop_
_entity.id
_entity.type
_entity.pdbx_description
1 polymer ?
#
loop_
_entity_poly.entity_id
_entity_poly.type
_entity_poly.pdbx_seq_one_letter_code
_entity_poly.pdbx_strand_id
1 'polypeptide(L)'
;MINKALIHNHIDELFGHDMHAKRVTSLANAAHGVIEKESLAIHAIGAGLAQANKLKRKSAIKQVDRLLSNTKLNVWQLLDSWGPYIIGARKEIVVSLDWTEFDSDDHSTIVLSMQTTHGRNTPLLWKTHRKHALKGNRNNHEDELLVKLRSIVAEDVKVTIVADRGFSDTALFNFIEHELGFDFIIRIKANIKVTDAVGELFPVKDWLLPSGITRTLKDVQITGNKQAVARVICTKKKGMKEAWYLASSRRDLVSSKMLTLYGKRWGIETTFRDIKDYRFGMGMSATYTRSPVRRDRLFLLSALAIGLLTLLGKAGEDADLEKTIKANTSKTRSYSLFRQGCIYYELLPTMREEWAEPLMDNFYRYLKNQPIYRSIFGII
;
A
#
# COMPACT_ATOMS: atom_id res chain seq x y z
N MET A 1 6.60 -20.96 -14.77
CA MET A 1 7.46 -20.28 -13.78
C MET A 1 7.46 -18.78 -14.06
N ILE A 2 7.43 -17.94 -13.01
CA ILE A 2 7.71 -16.50 -13.16
C ILE A 2 9.16 -16.37 -13.61
N ASN A 3 9.36 -16.08 -14.90
CA ASN A 3 10.69 -16.04 -15.50
C ASN A 3 11.04 -14.63 -15.96
N LYS A 4 12.29 -14.45 -16.41
CA LYS A 4 12.80 -13.17 -16.89
C LYS A 4 11.92 -12.52 -17.97
N ALA A 5 11.44 -13.31 -18.93
CA ALA A 5 10.64 -12.79 -20.05
C ALA A 5 9.29 -12.25 -19.57
N LEU A 6 8.64 -12.97 -18.65
CA LEU A 6 7.37 -12.54 -18.05
C LEU A 6 7.53 -11.23 -17.28
N ILE A 7 8.52 -11.15 -16.39
CA ILE A 7 8.76 -9.94 -15.59
C ILE A 7 9.11 -8.76 -16.50
N HIS A 8 9.92 -9.01 -17.55
CA HIS A 8 10.27 -7.99 -18.52
C HIS A 8 9.04 -7.46 -19.26
N ASN A 9 8.24 -8.35 -19.85
CA ASN A 9 7.02 -7.98 -20.58
C ASN A 9 6.03 -7.21 -19.70
N HIS A 10 5.86 -7.64 -18.45
CA HIS A 10 4.98 -6.95 -17.49
C HIS A 10 5.45 -5.53 -17.19
N ILE A 11 6.77 -5.33 -17.01
CA ILE A 11 7.35 -4.02 -16.72
C ILE A 11 7.42 -3.14 -17.98
N ASP A 12 7.56 -3.75 -19.15
CA ASP A 12 7.51 -3.06 -20.45
C ASP A 12 6.08 -2.58 -20.76
N GLU A 13 5.06 -3.39 -20.47
CA GLU A 13 3.66 -2.96 -20.57
C GLU A 13 3.35 -1.80 -19.61
N LEU A 14 3.92 -1.85 -18.41
CA LEU A 14 3.77 -0.81 -17.39
C LEU A 14 4.47 0.52 -17.73
N PHE A 15 5.70 0.46 -18.22
CA PHE A 15 6.58 1.64 -18.31
C PHE A 15 7.27 1.83 -19.66
N GLY A 16 7.09 0.92 -20.63
CA GLY A 16 7.80 0.93 -21.90
C GLY A 16 7.53 2.17 -22.75
N HIS A 17 6.33 2.76 -22.62
CA HIS A 17 5.98 4.03 -23.27
C HIS A 17 6.74 5.23 -22.69
N ASP A 18 6.99 5.23 -21.37
CA ASP A 18 7.57 6.36 -20.64
C ASP A 18 9.07 6.19 -20.33
N MET A 19 9.63 5.01 -20.61
CA MET A 19 10.96 4.63 -20.18
C MET A 19 11.74 3.94 -21.30
N HIS A 20 12.97 4.40 -21.52
CA HIS A 20 13.90 3.78 -22.47
C HIS A 20 14.11 2.28 -22.18
N ALA A 21 14.04 1.43 -23.20
CA ALA A 21 14.07 -0.05 -23.10
C ALA A 21 15.21 -0.64 -22.23
N LYS A 22 16.43 -0.07 -22.28
CA LYS A 22 17.54 -0.48 -21.38
C LYS A 22 17.23 -0.25 -19.89
N ARG A 23 16.51 0.81 -19.53
CA ARG A 23 16.07 1.07 -18.14
C ARG A 23 14.96 0.10 -17.74
N VAL A 24 13.98 -0.16 -18.61
CA VAL A 24 12.94 -1.20 -18.41
C VAL A 24 13.61 -2.55 -18.13
N THR A 25 14.55 -2.94 -18.99
CA THR A 25 15.31 -4.19 -18.82
C THR A 25 16.08 -4.23 -17.50
N SER A 26 16.69 -3.12 -17.10
CA SER A 26 17.42 -3.05 -15.84
C SER A 26 16.48 -3.12 -14.63
N LEU A 27 15.31 -2.48 -14.69
CA LEU A 27 14.27 -2.53 -13.66
C LEU A 27 13.71 -3.96 -13.52
N ALA A 28 13.41 -4.61 -14.65
CA ALA A 28 12.94 -5.99 -14.68
C ALA A 28 13.97 -6.98 -14.11
N ASN A 29 15.25 -6.81 -14.45
CA ASN A 29 16.31 -7.62 -13.86
C ASN A 29 16.41 -7.41 -12.33
N ALA A 30 16.29 -6.18 -11.85
CA ALA A 30 16.31 -5.92 -10.41
C ALA A 30 15.07 -6.49 -9.71
N ALA A 31 13.87 -6.35 -10.28
CA ALA A 31 12.64 -6.96 -9.75
C ALA A 31 12.74 -8.48 -9.69
N HIS A 32 13.30 -9.12 -10.73
CA HIS A 32 13.57 -10.56 -10.74
C HIS A 32 14.56 -10.95 -9.64
N GLY A 33 15.62 -10.16 -9.42
CA GLY A 33 16.55 -10.39 -8.31
C GLY A 33 15.91 -10.27 -6.92
N VAL A 34 14.92 -9.37 -6.75
CA VAL A 34 14.13 -9.27 -5.51
C VAL A 34 13.26 -10.50 -5.33
N ILE A 35 12.55 -10.94 -6.36
CA ILE A 35 11.68 -12.13 -6.31
C ILE A 35 12.51 -13.38 -5.97
N GLU A 36 13.68 -13.55 -6.59
CA GLU A 36 14.56 -14.71 -6.40
C GLU A 36 15.16 -14.81 -4.98
N LYS A 37 15.29 -13.69 -4.26
CA LYS A 37 15.92 -13.65 -2.92
C LYS A 37 15.02 -13.16 -1.81
N GLU A 38 13.80 -12.78 -2.14
CA GLU A 38 12.83 -12.16 -1.22
C GLU A 38 13.48 -11.04 -0.37
N SER A 39 14.35 -10.24 -0.99
CA SER A 39 15.19 -9.28 -0.26
C SER A 39 15.46 -8.01 -1.06
N LEU A 40 15.45 -6.88 -0.36
CA LEU A 40 15.79 -5.56 -0.88
C LEU A 40 17.24 -5.14 -0.62
N ALA A 41 18.04 -6.00 0.00
CA ALA A 41 19.47 -5.75 0.15
C ALA A 41 20.15 -5.81 -1.23
N ILE A 42 20.86 -4.75 -1.62
CA ILE A 42 21.43 -4.59 -2.97
C ILE A 42 22.27 -5.79 -3.41
N HIS A 43 23.09 -6.31 -2.49
CA HIS A 43 23.92 -7.48 -2.75
C HIS A 43 23.10 -8.78 -2.89
N ALA A 44 21.97 -8.89 -2.20
CA ALA A 44 21.03 -10.00 -2.33
C ALA A 44 20.28 -9.92 -3.67
N ILE A 45 19.72 -8.76 -4.02
CA ILE A 45 19.08 -8.54 -5.34
C ILE A 45 20.04 -8.92 -6.47
N GLY A 46 21.28 -8.43 -6.41
CA GLY A 46 22.30 -8.75 -7.40
C GLY A 46 22.70 -10.22 -7.42
N ALA A 47 22.73 -10.90 -6.26
CA ALA A 47 22.98 -12.33 -6.18
C ALA A 47 21.83 -13.16 -6.74
N GLY A 48 20.57 -12.78 -6.47
CA GLY A 48 19.38 -13.39 -7.06
C GLY A 48 19.36 -13.24 -8.57
N LEU A 49 19.60 -12.02 -9.06
CA LEU A 49 19.73 -11.77 -10.49
C LEU A 49 20.83 -12.62 -11.14
N ALA A 50 21.97 -12.78 -10.46
CA ALA A 50 23.07 -13.61 -10.94
C ALA A 50 22.68 -15.09 -11.03
N GLN A 51 22.00 -15.62 -10.01
CA GLN A 51 21.49 -16.98 -9.97
C GLN A 51 20.48 -17.23 -11.08
N ALA A 52 19.45 -16.38 -11.20
CA ALA A 52 18.36 -16.57 -12.14
C ALA A 52 18.80 -16.47 -13.60
N ASN A 53 19.83 -15.65 -13.90
CA ASN A 53 20.29 -15.39 -15.27
C ASN A 53 21.69 -15.93 -15.59
N LYS A 54 22.29 -16.77 -14.73
CA LYS A 54 23.65 -17.32 -14.88
C LYS A 54 24.72 -16.25 -15.12
N LEU A 55 24.62 -15.12 -14.40
CA LEU A 55 25.55 -13.99 -14.53
C LEU A 55 26.66 -14.06 -13.47
N LYS A 56 27.77 -13.35 -13.71
CA LYS A 56 28.78 -13.13 -12.66
C LYS A 56 28.17 -12.29 -11.53
N ARG A 57 28.18 -12.82 -10.30
CA ARG A 57 27.63 -12.16 -9.09
C ARG A 57 28.06 -10.69 -8.95
N LYS A 58 29.36 -10.41 -9.06
CA LYS A 58 29.92 -9.04 -8.96
C LYS A 58 29.29 -8.08 -9.98
N SER A 59 29.12 -8.52 -11.22
CA SER A 59 28.54 -7.70 -12.29
C SER A 59 27.06 -7.43 -12.08
N ALA A 60 26.29 -8.42 -11.63
CA ALA A 60 24.87 -8.27 -11.32
C ALA A 60 24.62 -7.32 -10.14
N ILE A 61 25.43 -7.42 -9.06
CA ILE A 61 25.38 -6.47 -7.94
C ILE A 61 25.65 -5.03 -8.43
N LYS A 62 26.69 -4.84 -9.24
CA LYS A 62 26.99 -3.52 -9.84
C LYS A 62 25.89 -3.02 -10.79
N GLN A 63 25.13 -3.92 -11.42
CA GLN A 63 24.00 -3.53 -12.26
C GLN A 63 22.85 -2.97 -11.42
N VAL A 64 22.49 -3.65 -10.33
CA VAL A 64 21.44 -3.19 -9.40
C VAL A 64 21.86 -1.86 -8.75
N ASP A 65 23.10 -1.75 -8.29
CA ASP A 65 23.56 -0.50 -7.67
C ASP A 65 23.52 0.69 -8.65
N ARG A 66 23.95 0.49 -9.91
CA ARG A 66 23.86 1.51 -10.95
C ARG A 66 22.42 1.90 -11.27
N LEU A 67 21.49 0.94 -11.29
CA LEU A 67 20.05 1.23 -11.46
C LEU A 67 19.56 2.14 -10.34
N LEU A 68 19.86 1.78 -9.09
CA LEU A 68 19.42 2.55 -7.93
C LEU A 68 20.07 3.94 -7.89
N SER A 69 21.25 4.14 -8.48
CA SER A 69 21.87 5.46 -8.64
C SER A 69 21.45 6.23 -9.90
N ASN A 70 20.69 5.62 -10.82
CA ASN A 70 20.40 6.22 -12.11
C ASN A 70 19.39 7.37 -11.97
N THR A 71 19.83 8.62 -12.13
CA THR A 71 18.99 9.83 -12.05
C THR A 71 17.89 9.86 -13.10
N LYS A 72 18.06 9.17 -14.24
CA LYS A 72 17.01 9.03 -15.25
C LYS A 72 15.90 8.07 -14.81
N LEU A 73 16.07 7.27 -13.75
CA LEU A 73 14.97 6.52 -13.14
C LEU A 73 14.25 7.42 -12.13
N ASN A 74 13.30 8.20 -12.64
CA ASN A 74 12.48 9.12 -11.86
C ASN A 74 11.21 8.42 -11.37
N VAL A 75 11.23 7.92 -10.13
CA VAL A 75 10.09 7.19 -9.55
C VAL A 75 8.84 8.04 -9.52
N TRP A 76 8.95 9.33 -9.19
CA TRP A 76 7.80 10.25 -9.11
C TRP A 76 7.02 10.36 -10.42
N GLN A 77 7.73 10.31 -11.55
CA GLN A 77 7.11 10.27 -12.88
C GLN A 77 6.54 8.88 -13.19
N LEU A 78 7.22 7.80 -12.81
CA LEU A 78 6.71 6.43 -13.01
C LEU A 78 5.43 6.15 -12.23
N LEU A 79 5.18 6.90 -11.16
CA LEU A 79 3.92 6.84 -10.43
C LEU A 79 2.72 7.28 -11.28
N ASP A 80 2.92 8.04 -12.36
CA ASP A 80 1.86 8.41 -13.33
C ASP A 80 1.35 7.22 -14.13
N SER A 81 2.21 6.23 -14.43
CA SER A 81 1.79 4.98 -15.09
C SER A 81 1.39 3.91 -14.06
N TRP A 82 2.12 3.83 -12.95
CA TRP A 82 1.87 2.84 -11.88
C TRP A 82 0.53 3.04 -11.16
N GLY A 83 0.18 4.26 -10.78
CA GLY A 83 -1.05 4.53 -10.03
C GLY A 83 -2.31 4.08 -10.79
N PRO A 84 -2.55 4.56 -12.03
CA PRO A 84 -3.68 4.13 -12.85
C PRO A 84 -3.70 2.63 -13.11
N TYR A 85 -2.52 2.02 -13.31
CA TYR A 85 -2.39 0.59 -13.49
C TYR A 85 -2.96 -0.19 -12.29
N ILE A 86 -2.59 0.20 -11.07
CA ILE A 86 -3.07 -0.46 -9.86
C ILE A 86 -4.57 -0.17 -9.61
N ILE A 87 -5.03 1.05 -9.89
CA ILE A 87 -6.45 1.44 -9.77
C ILE A 87 -7.31 0.66 -10.76
N GLY A 88 -6.81 0.41 -11.98
CA GLY A 88 -7.51 -0.33 -13.02
C GLY A 88 -8.92 0.20 -13.30
N ALA A 89 -9.86 -0.69 -13.63
CA ALA A 89 -11.23 -0.35 -14.00
C ALA A 89 -12.19 -0.12 -12.80
N ARG A 90 -11.68 0.29 -11.64
CA ARG A 90 -12.51 0.55 -10.45
C ARG A 90 -13.19 1.91 -10.55
N LYS A 91 -14.40 2.01 -10.03
CA LYS A 91 -15.14 3.27 -9.88
C LYS A 91 -15.12 3.81 -8.45
N GLU A 92 -14.63 3.03 -7.50
CA GLU A 92 -14.42 3.47 -6.13
C GLU A 92 -13.15 2.82 -5.57
N ILE A 93 -12.32 3.61 -4.90
CA ILE A 93 -11.12 3.16 -4.18
C ILE A 93 -11.08 3.76 -2.77
N VAL A 94 -10.54 2.98 -1.84
CA VAL A 94 -10.24 3.44 -0.48
C VAL A 94 -8.74 3.39 -0.28
N VAL A 95 -8.14 4.51 0.08
CA VAL A 95 -6.69 4.69 0.13
C VAL A 95 -6.29 5.06 1.54
N SER A 96 -5.42 4.27 2.14
CA SER A 96 -4.87 4.55 3.47
C SER A 96 -3.63 5.41 3.35
N LEU A 97 -3.56 6.47 4.15
CA LEU A 97 -2.42 7.39 4.25
C LEU A 97 -1.66 7.11 5.55
N ASP A 98 -0.35 6.90 5.46
CA ASP A 98 0.49 6.75 6.64
C ASP A 98 1.96 7.10 6.37
N TRP A 99 2.70 7.38 7.43
CA TRP A 99 4.15 7.54 7.40
C TRP A 99 4.84 6.27 7.89
N THR A 100 5.97 5.92 7.28
CA THR A 100 6.88 4.88 7.80
C THR A 100 8.29 5.42 7.96
N GLU A 101 8.92 5.07 9.09
CA GLU A 101 10.24 5.57 9.48
C GLU A 101 11.36 4.58 9.16
N PHE A 102 12.51 5.09 8.74
CA PHE A 102 13.78 4.37 8.60
C PHE A 102 14.85 5.15 9.36
N ASP A 103 14.81 5.04 10.69
CA ASP A 103 15.58 5.90 11.60
C ASP A 103 17.10 5.82 11.39
N SER A 104 17.63 4.64 11.06
CA SER A 104 19.05 4.43 10.77
C SER A 104 19.59 5.27 9.61
N ASP A 105 18.71 5.74 8.73
CA ASP A 105 19.04 6.49 7.53
C ASP A 105 18.55 7.94 7.57
N ASP A 106 17.91 8.35 8.68
CA ASP A 106 17.27 9.65 8.82
C ASP A 106 16.23 9.87 7.70
N HIS A 107 15.45 8.83 7.40
CA HIS A 107 14.42 8.84 6.35
C HIS A 107 13.04 8.62 6.94
N SER A 108 12.05 9.35 6.45
CA SER A 108 10.63 9.03 6.62
C SER A 108 9.97 9.00 5.25
N THR A 109 9.12 8.01 5.02
CA THR A 109 8.41 7.84 3.74
C THR A 109 6.93 8.00 3.99
N ILE A 110 6.30 8.95 3.31
CA ILE A 110 4.85 9.07 3.26
C ILE A 110 4.31 8.15 2.18
N VAL A 111 3.23 7.43 2.46
CA VAL A 111 2.68 6.43 1.55
C VAL A 111 1.15 6.51 1.51
N LEU A 112 0.61 6.54 0.30
CA LEU A 112 -0.78 6.25 -0.01
C LEU A 112 -0.88 4.82 -0.53
N SER A 113 -1.63 3.96 0.15
CA SER A 113 -1.82 2.56 -0.25
C SER A 113 -3.28 2.19 -0.36
N MET A 114 -3.68 1.63 -1.50
CA MET A 114 -5.05 1.17 -1.75
C MET A 114 -5.39 -0.01 -0.86
N GLN A 115 -6.53 0.05 -0.16
CA GLN A 115 -7.02 -1.04 0.64
C GLN A 115 -7.53 -2.19 -0.23
N THR A 116 -7.29 -3.42 0.22
CA THR A 116 -7.70 -4.65 -0.48
C THR A 116 -8.57 -5.54 0.41
N THR A 117 -9.07 -6.65 -0.15
CA THR A 117 -9.81 -7.68 0.59
C THR A 117 -8.90 -8.70 1.27
N HIS A 118 -7.67 -8.87 0.82
CA HIS A 118 -6.73 -9.87 1.35
C HIS A 118 -5.91 -9.38 2.56
N GLY A 119 -6.25 -8.21 3.09
CA GLY A 119 -5.70 -7.69 4.35
C GLY A 119 -4.31 -7.06 4.25
N ARG A 120 -3.76 -6.85 3.05
CA ARG A 120 -2.56 -6.02 2.79
C ARG A 120 -2.96 -4.89 1.87
N ASN A 121 -2.46 -3.69 2.06
CA ASN A 121 -2.72 -2.62 1.13
C ASN A 121 -1.70 -2.66 -0.02
N THR A 122 -2.10 -2.21 -1.21
CA THR A 122 -1.16 -2.08 -2.34
C THR A 122 -0.64 -0.66 -2.40
N PRO A 123 0.68 -0.43 -2.32
CA PRO A 123 1.25 0.92 -2.44
C PRO A 123 0.85 1.57 -3.78
N LEU A 124 0.20 2.72 -3.72
CA LEU A 124 -0.16 3.53 -4.89
C LEU A 124 0.87 4.63 -5.12
N LEU A 125 1.18 5.40 -4.08
CA LEU A 125 2.12 6.51 -4.14
C LEU A 125 2.97 6.53 -2.89
N TRP A 126 4.23 6.91 -3.05
CA TRP A 126 5.13 7.13 -1.93
C TRP A 126 6.16 8.19 -2.27
N LYS A 127 6.70 8.80 -1.21
CA LYS A 127 7.85 9.70 -1.32
C LYS A 127 8.67 9.70 -0.04
N THR A 128 9.98 9.48 -0.16
CA THR A 128 10.90 9.54 0.97
C THR A 128 11.48 10.94 1.15
N HIS A 129 11.50 11.39 2.41
CA HIS A 129 12.08 12.66 2.85
C HIS A 129 13.10 12.43 3.95
N ARG A 130 13.96 13.44 4.18
CA ARG A 130 14.86 13.47 5.34
C ARG A 130 14.08 13.78 6.60
N LYS A 131 14.20 12.93 7.62
CA LYS A 131 13.39 13.04 8.84
C LYS A 131 13.62 14.35 9.58
N HIS A 132 14.88 14.78 9.73
CA HIS A 132 15.20 16.08 10.36
C HIS A 132 14.62 17.29 9.63
N ALA A 133 14.39 17.19 8.31
CA ALA A 133 13.82 18.26 7.49
C ALA A 133 12.28 18.31 7.52
N LEU A 134 11.61 17.36 8.20
CA LEU A 134 10.15 17.30 8.26
C LEU A 134 9.52 18.24 9.28
N LYS A 135 10.30 18.74 10.25
CA LYS A 135 9.77 19.58 11.32
C LYS A 135 9.15 20.85 10.73
N GLY A 136 7.83 21.01 10.89
CA GLY A 136 7.07 22.14 10.35
C GLY A 136 6.67 22.03 8.87
N ASN A 137 7.05 20.94 8.17
CA ASN A 137 6.78 20.76 6.74
C ASN A 137 6.03 19.47 6.38
N ARG A 138 5.58 18.68 7.37
CA ARG A 138 4.88 17.41 7.11
C ARG A 138 3.62 17.61 6.28
N ASN A 139 2.80 18.61 6.62
CA ASN A 139 1.54 18.90 5.92
C ASN A 139 1.80 19.14 4.43
N ASN A 140 2.82 19.92 4.06
CA ASN A 140 3.15 20.16 2.65
C ASN A 140 3.50 18.88 1.88
N HIS A 141 4.13 17.90 2.53
CA HIS A 141 4.43 16.60 1.92
C HIS A 141 3.21 15.68 1.84
N GLU A 142 2.30 15.80 2.80
CA GLU A 142 0.99 15.14 2.78
C GLU A 142 0.15 15.67 1.61
N ASP A 143 0.09 16.99 1.46
CA ASP A 143 -0.62 17.66 0.39
C ASP A 143 -0.01 17.31 -0.98
N GLU A 144 1.32 17.34 -1.12
CA GLU A 144 2.01 16.97 -2.37
C GLU A 144 1.61 15.55 -2.85
N LEU A 145 1.52 14.60 -1.93
CA LEU A 145 1.17 13.22 -2.26
C LEU A 145 -0.31 13.08 -2.63
N LEU A 146 -1.20 13.84 -1.99
CA LEU A 146 -2.63 13.87 -2.29
C LEU A 146 -2.93 14.58 -3.62
N VAL A 147 -2.23 15.67 -3.94
CA VAL A 147 -2.29 16.33 -5.26
C VAL A 147 -1.85 15.35 -6.35
N LYS A 148 -0.76 14.60 -6.12
CA LYS A 148 -0.31 13.56 -7.05
C LYS A 148 -1.36 12.47 -7.23
N LEU A 149 -2.07 12.07 -6.17
CA LEU A 149 -3.18 11.13 -6.31
C LEU A 149 -4.30 11.72 -7.18
N ARG A 150 -4.67 12.99 -6.97
CA ARG A 150 -5.71 13.63 -7.77
C ARG A 150 -5.35 13.74 -9.25
N SER A 151 -4.08 13.95 -9.58
CA SER A 151 -3.63 14.08 -10.97
C SER A 151 -3.61 12.77 -11.75
N ILE A 152 -3.56 11.61 -11.08
CA ILE A 152 -3.48 10.29 -11.73
C ILE A 152 -4.78 9.49 -11.67
N VAL A 153 -5.68 9.84 -10.75
CA VAL A 153 -6.99 9.17 -10.64
C VAL A 153 -7.94 9.74 -11.69
N ALA A 154 -8.61 8.85 -12.44
CA ALA A 154 -9.65 9.25 -13.39
C ALA A 154 -10.83 9.92 -12.67
N GLU A 155 -11.44 10.92 -13.32
CA GLU A 155 -12.45 11.80 -12.70
C GLU A 155 -13.70 11.06 -12.20
N ASP A 156 -14.04 9.93 -12.81
CA ASP A 156 -15.20 9.14 -12.47
C ASP A 156 -14.95 8.08 -11.37
N VAL A 157 -13.75 8.10 -10.78
CA VAL A 157 -13.37 7.21 -9.68
C VAL A 157 -13.55 7.93 -8.35
N LYS A 158 -14.48 7.44 -7.54
CA LYS A 158 -14.68 7.91 -6.16
C LYS A 158 -13.51 7.48 -5.29
N VAL A 159 -12.85 8.43 -4.63
CA VAL A 159 -11.71 8.15 -3.73
C VAL A 159 -12.10 8.45 -2.29
N THR A 160 -11.75 7.56 -1.35
CA THR A 160 -11.85 7.82 0.09
C THR A 160 -10.49 7.67 0.77
N ILE A 161 -9.99 8.74 1.37
CA ILE A 161 -8.75 8.77 2.15
C ILE A 161 -9.03 8.30 3.58
N VAL A 162 -8.23 7.36 4.09
CA VAL A 162 -8.36 6.82 5.44
C VAL A 162 -7.06 7.03 6.21
N ALA A 163 -7.11 7.73 7.34
CA ALA A 163 -5.90 8.10 8.08
C ALA A 163 -6.07 8.09 9.61
N ASP A 164 -4.94 8.00 10.31
CA ASP A 164 -4.82 8.04 11.77
C ASP A 164 -4.99 9.48 12.35
N ARG A 165 -5.08 9.59 13.68
CA ARG A 165 -5.07 10.85 14.44
C ARG A 165 -3.88 11.77 14.19
N GLY A 166 -2.78 11.30 13.63
CA GLY A 166 -1.66 12.11 13.16
C GLY A 166 -2.03 13.06 12.02
N PHE A 167 -3.11 12.74 11.29
CA PHE A 167 -3.61 13.50 10.13
C PHE A 167 -4.93 14.22 10.44
N SER A 168 -5.19 14.56 11.70
CA SER A 168 -6.49 15.12 12.14
C SER A 168 -6.58 16.65 12.08
N ASP A 169 -5.75 17.30 11.28
CA ASP A 169 -5.82 18.76 11.09
C ASP A 169 -7.06 19.14 10.26
N THR A 170 -7.78 20.16 10.70
CA THR A 170 -8.98 20.67 10.04
C THR A 170 -8.70 21.20 8.63
N ALA A 171 -7.50 21.76 8.39
CA ALA A 171 -7.10 22.22 7.06
C ALA A 171 -7.04 21.06 6.06
N LEU A 172 -6.57 19.89 6.49
CA LEU A 172 -6.50 18.70 5.65
C LEU A 172 -7.89 18.19 5.24
N PHE A 173 -8.90 18.34 6.12
CA PHE A 173 -10.26 17.89 5.79
C PHE A 173 -10.85 18.76 4.68
N ASN A 174 -10.68 20.08 4.79
CA ASN A 174 -11.09 21.02 3.77
C ASN A 174 -10.36 20.76 2.44
N PHE A 175 -9.05 20.53 2.50
CA PHE A 175 -8.23 20.23 1.34
C PHE A 175 -8.69 18.96 0.61
N ILE A 176 -8.89 17.86 1.34
CA ILE A 176 -9.34 16.59 0.76
C ILE A 176 -10.74 16.73 0.14
N GLU A 177 -11.70 17.32 0.86
CA GLU A 177 -13.10 17.37 0.42
C GLU A 177 -13.35 18.41 -0.68
N HIS A 178 -12.87 19.63 -0.50
CA HIS A 178 -13.27 20.77 -1.35
C HIS A 178 -12.27 21.11 -2.44
N GLU A 179 -10.97 20.87 -2.24
CA GLU A 179 -9.95 21.16 -3.26
C GLU A 179 -9.67 19.95 -4.13
N LEU A 180 -9.60 18.75 -3.54
CA LEU A 180 -9.34 17.52 -4.29
C LEU A 180 -10.62 16.79 -4.75
N GLY A 181 -11.77 17.07 -4.14
CA GLY A 181 -13.02 16.37 -4.44
C GLY A 181 -13.02 14.90 -3.98
N PHE A 182 -12.22 14.58 -2.97
CA PHE A 182 -12.13 13.25 -2.38
C PHE A 182 -12.94 13.16 -1.10
N ASP A 183 -13.34 11.95 -0.74
CA ASP A 183 -13.91 11.67 0.57
C ASP A 183 -12.84 11.34 1.60
N PHE A 184 -13.18 11.43 2.89
CA PHE A 184 -12.28 10.98 3.96
C PHE A 184 -12.98 10.22 5.10
N ILE A 185 -12.20 9.39 5.79
CA ILE A 185 -12.50 8.78 7.10
C ILE A 185 -11.23 8.87 7.94
N ILE A 186 -11.14 9.87 8.81
CA ILE A 186 -9.92 10.17 9.57
C ILE A 186 -10.21 10.06 11.06
N ARG A 187 -9.36 9.35 11.78
CA ARG A 187 -9.45 9.30 13.26
C ARG A 187 -9.07 10.65 13.84
N ILE A 188 -9.86 11.16 14.77
CA ILE A 188 -9.60 12.41 15.49
C ILE A 188 -9.24 12.13 16.95
N LYS A 189 -8.52 13.07 17.58
CA LYS A 189 -8.14 12.97 18.99
C LYS A 189 -9.35 13.20 19.89
N ALA A 190 -9.34 12.56 21.07
CA ALA A 190 -10.42 12.60 22.05
C ALA A 190 -10.80 14.01 22.55
N ASN A 191 -9.86 14.97 22.48
CA ASN A 191 -10.02 16.35 22.91
C ASN A 191 -10.49 17.29 21.79
N ILE A 192 -10.60 16.83 20.54
CA ILE A 192 -11.21 17.62 19.46
C ILE A 192 -12.65 17.90 19.84
N LYS A 193 -13.03 19.17 19.82
CA LYS A 193 -14.40 19.62 20.12
C LYS A 193 -15.28 19.53 18.88
N VAL A 194 -16.51 19.10 19.09
CA VAL A 194 -17.57 18.99 18.08
C VAL A 194 -18.82 19.72 18.55
N THR A 195 -19.58 20.30 17.63
CA THR A 195 -20.81 21.02 17.98
C THR A 195 -21.93 20.09 18.37
N ASP A 196 -22.74 20.52 19.34
CA ASP A 196 -24.04 19.95 19.61
C ASP A 196 -25.15 20.53 18.71
N ALA A 197 -26.42 20.23 19.01
CA ALA A 197 -27.57 20.70 18.25
C ALA A 197 -27.80 22.22 18.33
N VAL A 198 -27.28 22.89 19.37
CA VAL A 198 -27.39 24.35 19.55
C VAL A 198 -26.11 25.10 19.16
N GLY A 199 -25.08 24.38 18.71
CA GLY A 199 -23.82 24.93 18.20
C GLY A 199 -22.72 25.10 19.26
N GLU A 200 -22.90 24.57 20.47
CA GLU A 200 -21.90 24.58 21.53
C GLU A 200 -20.85 23.48 21.34
N LEU A 201 -19.59 23.78 21.68
CA LEU A 201 -18.45 22.91 21.39
C LEU A 201 -18.06 22.06 22.59
N PHE A 202 -18.26 20.74 22.47
CA PHE A 202 -17.87 19.75 23.48
C PHE A 202 -16.80 18.80 22.96
N PRO A 203 -15.81 18.39 23.78
CA PRO A 203 -14.87 17.34 23.43
C PRO A 203 -15.56 16.07 22.90
N VAL A 204 -15.07 15.50 21.80
CA VAL A 204 -15.68 14.35 21.12
C VAL A 204 -15.79 13.12 22.02
N LYS A 205 -14.90 12.99 23.00
CA LYS A 205 -14.93 11.91 23.99
C LYS A 205 -16.20 11.94 24.85
N ASP A 206 -16.78 13.11 25.09
CA ASP A 206 -17.96 13.28 25.95
C ASP A 206 -19.23 12.78 25.25
N TRP A 207 -19.15 12.56 23.93
CA TRP A 207 -20.20 11.96 23.13
C TRP A 207 -20.18 10.43 23.14
N LEU A 208 -19.15 9.80 23.73
CA LEU A 208 -19.05 8.35 23.81
C LEU A 208 -20.07 7.78 24.80
N LEU A 209 -20.85 6.80 24.37
CA LEU A 209 -21.84 6.15 25.24
C LEU A 209 -21.18 5.09 26.15
N PRO A 210 -21.47 5.09 27.47
CA PRO A 210 -20.95 4.07 28.39
C PRO A 210 -21.35 2.64 28.02
N SER A 211 -22.50 2.46 27.34
CA SER A 211 -23.02 1.17 26.90
C SER A 211 -22.19 0.50 25.79
N GLY A 212 -21.19 1.17 25.23
CA GLY A 212 -20.38 0.66 24.11
C GLY A 212 -21.07 0.71 22.75
N ILE A 213 -22.31 1.23 22.70
CA ILE A 213 -23.05 1.47 21.46
C ILE A 213 -22.35 2.57 20.64
N THR A 214 -22.22 2.34 19.34
CA THR A 214 -21.67 3.33 18.42
C THR A 214 -22.61 4.51 18.28
N ARG A 215 -22.13 5.72 18.58
CA ARG A 215 -22.86 6.98 18.37
C ARG A 215 -22.40 7.65 17.10
N THR A 216 -23.33 8.24 16.36
CA THR A 216 -23.04 9.00 15.13
C THR A 216 -23.64 10.39 15.26
N LEU A 217 -22.80 11.40 15.17
CA LEU A 217 -23.18 12.80 15.07
C LEU A 217 -23.19 13.18 13.59
N LYS A 218 -24.22 13.89 13.14
CA LYS A 218 -24.43 14.26 11.74
C LYS A 218 -24.31 15.76 11.60
N ASP A 219 -23.71 16.19 10.49
CA ASP A 219 -23.63 17.60 10.08
C ASP A 219 -23.13 18.50 11.23
N VAL A 220 -22.01 18.10 11.85
CA VAL A 220 -21.41 18.80 12.97
C VAL A 220 -20.25 19.67 12.51
N GLN A 221 -19.86 20.64 13.32
CA GLN A 221 -18.64 21.42 13.12
C GLN A 221 -17.57 20.97 14.09
N ILE A 222 -16.31 20.93 13.64
CA ILE A 222 -15.16 20.57 14.46
C ILE A 222 -14.20 21.77 14.60
N THR A 223 -13.57 21.85 15.78
CA THR A 223 -12.71 22.91 16.37
C THR A 223 -12.28 24.17 15.58
N GLY A 224 -12.24 25.30 16.31
CA GLY A 224 -11.46 26.52 16.00
C GLY A 224 -12.06 27.41 14.92
N ASN A 225 -12.16 26.85 13.71
CA ASN A 225 -12.72 27.52 12.53
C ASN A 225 -14.13 27.02 12.19
N LYS A 226 -14.71 26.17 13.05
CA LYS A 226 -16.03 25.54 12.87
C LYS A 226 -16.14 24.83 11.51
N GLN A 227 -15.10 24.07 11.14
CA GLN A 227 -15.09 23.29 9.90
C GLN A 227 -16.24 22.29 9.91
N ALA A 228 -17.10 22.34 8.90
CA ALA A 228 -18.19 21.39 8.75
C ALA A 228 -17.65 19.99 8.45
N VAL A 229 -18.22 18.98 9.11
CA VAL A 229 -17.93 17.56 8.90
C VAL A 229 -19.24 16.80 8.85
N ALA A 230 -19.45 16.06 7.76
CA ALA A 230 -20.71 15.36 7.52
C ALA A 230 -21.06 14.37 8.65
N ARG A 231 -20.07 13.62 9.15
CA ARG A 231 -20.29 12.65 10.23
C ARG A 231 -19.13 12.54 11.18
N VAL A 232 -19.45 12.42 12.47
CA VAL A 232 -18.50 12.02 13.52
C VAL A 232 -19.00 10.74 14.20
N ILE A 233 -18.20 9.69 14.18
CA ILE A 233 -18.52 8.39 14.78
C ILE A 233 -17.72 8.21 16.07
N CYS A 234 -18.41 7.97 17.18
CA CYS A 234 -17.81 7.65 18.48
C CYS A 234 -18.10 6.20 18.84
N THR A 235 -17.07 5.39 19.05
CA THR A 235 -17.25 3.98 19.41
C THR A 235 -16.15 3.45 20.33
N LYS A 236 -16.54 2.58 21.27
CA LYS A 236 -15.63 1.78 22.08
C LYS A 236 -16.28 0.41 22.33
N LYS A 237 -16.08 -0.51 21.38
CA LYS A 237 -16.59 -1.88 21.47
C LYS A 237 -15.75 -2.71 22.42
N LYS A 238 -16.32 -3.80 22.94
CA LYS A 238 -15.61 -4.78 23.77
C LYS A 238 -14.35 -5.27 23.05
N GLY A 239 -13.21 -5.26 23.74
CA GLY A 239 -11.91 -5.67 23.20
C GLY A 239 -11.11 -4.55 22.50
N MET A 240 -11.67 -3.36 22.28
CA MET A 240 -10.91 -2.22 21.78
C MET A 240 -9.98 -1.67 22.87
N LYS A 241 -8.69 -1.53 22.56
CA LYS A 241 -7.70 -0.91 23.47
C LYS A 241 -8.04 0.55 23.77
N GLU A 242 -8.48 1.28 22.77
CA GLU A 242 -8.87 2.69 22.86
C GLU A 242 -10.19 2.93 22.13
N ALA A 243 -10.92 3.99 22.51
CA ALA A 243 -12.06 4.45 21.73
C ALA A 243 -11.61 5.00 20.36
N TRP A 244 -12.47 4.84 19.37
CA TRP A 244 -12.34 5.47 18.06
C TRP A 244 -13.33 6.62 17.94
N TYR A 245 -12.80 7.75 17.47
CA TYR A 245 -13.53 8.94 17.08
C TYR A 245 -13.17 9.19 15.63
N LEU A 246 -14.09 9.03 14.69
CA LEU A 246 -13.82 9.14 13.25
C LEU A 246 -14.60 10.32 12.68
N ALA A 247 -13.92 11.26 12.05
CA ALA A 247 -14.51 12.29 11.21
C ALA A 247 -14.61 11.77 9.76
N SER A 248 -15.71 12.06 9.07
CA SER A 248 -15.90 11.62 7.69
C SER A 248 -16.80 12.56 6.89
N SER A 249 -16.46 12.73 5.61
CA SER A 249 -17.30 13.38 4.59
C SER A 249 -18.39 12.46 4.02
N ARG A 250 -18.27 11.13 4.20
CA ARG A 250 -19.10 10.10 3.54
C ARG A 250 -20.54 10.07 4.05
N ARG A 251 -21.42 10.90 3.48
CA ARG A 251 -22.86 10.93 3.81
C ARG A 251 -23.60 9.66 3.42
N ASP A 252 -23.09 8.90 2.46
CA ASP A 252 -23.72 7.71 1.88
C ASP A 252 -23.49 6.43 2.69
N LEU A 253 -22.45 6.37 3.52
CA LEU A 253 -22.09 5.14 4.24
C LEU A 253 -22.72 5.07 5.62
N VAL A 254 -23.18 3.89 6.04
CA VAL A 254 -23.54 3.63 7.44
C VAL A 254 -22.29 3.51 8.34
N SER A 255 -22.44 3.79 9.64
CA SER A 255 -21.31 3.85 10.58
C SER A 255 -20.55 2.54 10.71
N SER A 256 -21.22 1.39 10.54
CA SER A 256 -20.56 0.08 10.51
C SER A 256 -19.57 -0.06 9.34
N LYS A 257 -19.95 0.37 8.12
CA LYS A 257 -19.06 0.33 6.95
C LYS A 257 -17.87 1.27 7.14
N MET A 258 -18.08 2.47 7.68
CA MET A 258 -16.97 3.39 7.99
C MET A 258 -15.98 2.80 9.00
N LEU A 259 -16.48 2.16 10.07
CA LEU A 259 -15.64 1.46 11.03
C LEU A 259 -14.86 0.31 10.38
N THR A 260 -15.47 -0.42 9.45
CA THR A 260 -14.79 -1.47 8.67
C THR A 260 -13.70 -0.89 7.78
N LEU A 261 -13.97 0.19 7.03
CA LEU A 261 -12.97 0.84 6.17
C LEU A 261 -11.82 1.42 7.00
N TYR A 262 -12.11 2.03 8.15
CA TYR A 262 -11.08 2.48 9.07
C TYR A 262 -10.26 1.32 9.65
N GLY A 263 -10.91 0.22 10.03
CA GLY A 263 -10.20 -0.98 10.51
C GLY A 263 -9.26 -1.58 9.47
N LYS A 264 -9.68 -1.58 8.19
CA LYS A 264 -8.85 -2.02 7.06
C LYS A 264 -7.63 -1.13 6.80
N ARG A 265 -7.56 0.09 7.36
CA ARG A 265 -6.37 0.96 7.30
C ARG A 265 -5.12 0.21 7.76
N TRP A 266 -5.24 -0.66 8.76
CA TRP A 266 -4.14 -1.47 9.31
C TRP A 266 -3.44 -2.35 8.26
N GLY A 267 -4.07 -2.60 7.11
CA GLY A 267 -3.44 -3.28 5.99
C GLY A 267 -2.18 -2.58 5.49
N ILE A 268 -2.08 -1.24 5.60
CA ILE A 268 -0.85 -0.50 5.25
C ILE A 268 0.31 -0.88 6.17
N GLU A 269 0.07 -1.04 7.47
CA GLU A 269 1.09 -1.41 8.44
C GLU A 269 1.58 -2.85 8.23
N THR A 270 0.68 -3.76 7.82
CA THR A 270 1.10 -5.12 7.43
C THR A 270 1.96 -5.10 6.17
N THR A 271 1.67 -4.19 5.24
CA THR A 271 2.48 -4.02 4.01
C THR A 271 3.85 -3.43 4.34
N PHE A 272 3.91 -2.46 5.25
CA PHE A 272 5.19 -1.96 5.76
C PHE A 272 6.01 -3.06 6.41
N ARG A 273 5.39 -3.98 7.15
CA ARG A 273 6.10 -5.16 7.69
C ARG A 273 6.67 -6.03 6.57
N ASP A 274 5.88 -6.35 5.56
CA ASP A 274 6.30 -7.17 4.41
C ASP A 274 7.46 -6.50 3.63
N ILE A 275 7.57 -5.17 3.66
CA ILE A 275 8.67 -4.42 3.03
C ILE A 275 9.91 -4.35 3.95
N LYS A 276 9.71 -4.06 5.23
CA LYS A 276 10.78 -3.63 6.16
C LYS A 276 11.43 -4.77 6.91
N ASP A 277 10.65 -5.76 7.30
CA ASP A 277 11.08 -6.85 8.20
C ASP A 277 11.94 -7.86 7.44
N TYR A 278 13.06 -8.29 8.02
CA TYR A 278 13.96 -9.26 7.37
C TYR A 278 13.54 -10.72 7.58
N ARG A 279 12.77 -11.02 8.63
CA ARG A 279 12.34 -12.40 8.94
C ARG A 279 11.11 -12.81 8.14
N PHE A 280 10.19 -11.87 7.93
CA PHE A 280 8.88 -12.12 7.32
C PHE A 280 8.63 -11.32 6.04
N GLY A 281 9.56 -10.45 5.67
CA GLY A 281 9.44 -9.55 4.52
C GLY A 281 10.78 -9.40 3.80
N MET A 282 10.93 -8.29 3.06
CA MET A 282 12.08 -8.06 2.19
C MET A 282 13.27 -7.36 2.87
N GLY A 283 13.20 -7.08 4.18
CA GLY A 283 14.32 -6.58 4.95
C GLY A 283 14.81 -5.17 4.59
N MET A 284 13.95 -4.28 4.07
CA MET A 284 14.37 -2.93 3.69
C MET A 284 14.97 -2.14 4.87
N SER A 285 14.51 -2.36 6.11
CA SER A 285 15.07 -1.68 7.30
C SER A 285 16.51 -2.09 7.60
N ALA A 286 16.95 -3.26 7.14
CA ALA A 286 18.33 -3.72 7.28
C ALA A 286 19.25 -3.17 6.18
N THR A 287 18.71 -2.45 5.20
CA THR A 287 19.46 -1.86 4.10
C THR A 287 19.74 -0.39 4.37
N TYR A 288 21.04 -0.02 4.44
CA TYR A 288 21.47 1.36 4.62
C TYR A 288 21.45 2.12 3.28
N THR A 289 20.84 3.30 3.26
CA THR A 289 20.98 4.22 2.13
C THR A 289 20.87 5.67 2.56
N ARG A 290 21.86 6.47 2.15
CA ARG A 290 21.87 7.92 2.40
C ARG A 290 20.94 8.71 1.48
N SER A 291 20.38 8.13 0.43
CA SER A 291 19.60 8.90 -0.56
C SER A 291 18.11 8.58 -0.46
N PRO A 292 17.25 9.57 -0.18
CA PRO A 292 15.80 9.38 -0.23
C PRO A 292 15.33 8.86 -1.59
N VAL A 293 15.90 9.37 -2.68
CA VAL A 293 15.57 8.91 -4.04
C VAL A 293 15.95 7.43 -4.26
N ARG A 294 17.03 6.95 -3.64
CA ARG A 294 17.37 5.50 -3.67
C ARG A 294 16.35 4.67 -2.90
N ARG A 295 15.81 5.21 -1.79
CA ARG A 295 14.72 4.57 -1.02
C ARG A 295 13.46 4.44 -1.90
N ASP A 296 13.07 5.50 -2.59
CA ASP A 296 11.89 5.48 -3.48
C ASP A 296 12.04 4.41 -4.57
N ARG A 297 13.25 4.22 -5.10
CA ARG A 297 13.56 3.17 -6.10
C ARG A 297 13.50 1.76 -5.50
N LEU A 298 13.93 1.58 -4.25
CA LEU A 298 13.77 0.31 -3.53
C LEU A 298 12.28 0.02 -3.25
N PHE A 299 11.49 1.03 -2.91
CA PHE A 299 10.03 0.89 -2.79
C PHE A 299 9.40 0.46 -4.11
N LEU A 300 9.81 1.04 -5.25
CA LEU A 300 9.32 0.61 -6.56
C LEU A 300 9.61 -0.87 -6.83
N LEU A 301 10.85 -1.33 -6.56
CA LEU A 301 11.22 -2.74 -6.71
C LEU A 301 10.38 -3.64 -5.79
N SER A 302 10.13 -3.20 -4.55
CA SER A 302 9.29 -3.92 -3.61
C SER A 302 7.85 -3.99 -4.08
N ALA A 303 7.26 -2.89 -4.55
CA ALA A 303 5.89 -2.83 -5.04
C ALA A 303 5.67 -3.77 -6.24
N LEU A 304 6.62 -3.82 -7.18
CA LEU A 304 6.61 -4.73 -8.31
C LEU A 304 6.67 -6.21 -7.86
N ALA A 305 7.60 -6.54 -6.97
CA ALA A 305 7.77 -7.91 -6.48
C ALA A 305 6.58 -8.37 -5.64
N ILE A 306 6.09 -7.54 -4.71
CA ILE A 306 4.90 -7.84 -3.90
C ILE A 306 3.67 -8.03 -4.80
N GLY A 307 3.49 -7.20 -5.84
CA GLY A 307 2.39 -7.33 -6.78
C GLY A 307 2.37 -8.72 -7.44
N LEU A 308 3.48 -9.12 -8.07
CA LEU A 308 3.59 -10.42 -8.74
C LEU A 308 3.48 -11.61 -7.78
N LEU A 309 4.12 -11.55 -6.61
CA LEU A 309 4.04 -12.61 -5.61
C LEU A 309 2.64 -12.71 -4.99
N THR A 310 1.95 -11.59 -4.76
CA THR A 310 0.56 -11.59 -4.29
C THR A 310 -0.38 -12.23 -5.32
N LEU A 311 -0.17 -11.96 -6.62
CA LEU A 311 -0.90 -12.61 -7.70
C LEU A 311 -0.64 -14.13 -7.72
N LEU A 312 0.61 -14.57 -7.53
CA LEU A 312 0.95 -15.99 -7.45
C LEU A 312 0.30 -16.66 -6.24
N GLY A 313 0.30 -16.00 -5.08
CA GLY A 313 -0.40 -16.47 -3.90
C GLY A 313 -1.90 -16.58 -4.11
N LYS A 314 -2.51 -15.60 -4.80
CA LYS A 314 -3.93 -15.70 -5.17
C LYS A 314 -4.21 -16.87 -6.08
N ALA A 315 -3.35 -17.08 -7.09
CA ALA A 315 -3.47 -18.19 -8.00
C ALA A 315 -3.42 -19.54 -7.28
N GLY A 316 -2.55 -19.67 -6.27
CA GLY A 316 -2.48 -20.87 -5.43
C GLY A 316 -3.68 -21.03 -4.50
N GLU A 317 -4.25 -19.94 -3.99
CA GLU A 317 -5.51 -20.00 -3.25
C GLU A 317 -6.66 -20.51 -4.13
N ASP A 318 -6.77 -20.02 -5.37
CA ASP A 318 -7.82 -20.47 -6.30
C ASP A 318 -7.60 -21.91 -6.82
N ALA A 319 -6.37 -22.40 -6.72
CA ALA A 319 -6.01 -23.79 -6.95
C ALA A 319 -6.12 -24.66 -5.67
N ASP A 320 -6.62 -24.11 -4.55
CA ASP A 320 -6.73 -24.77 -3.25
C ASP A 320 -5.41 -25.39 -2.75
N LEU A 321 -4.29 -24.71 -3.02
CA LEU A 321 -2.94 -25.19 -2.69
C LEU A 321 -2.46 -24.77 -1.30
N GLU A 322 -3.13 -23.85 -0.60
CA GLU A 322 -2.64 -23.43 0.73
C GLU A 322 -2.55 -24.60 1.71
N LYS A 323 -3.43 -25.60 1.55
CA LYS A 323 -3.42 -26.85 2.34
C LYS A 323 -2.14 -27.67 2.20
N THR A 324 -1.38 -27.48 1.12
CA THR A 324 -0.11 -28.20 0.89
C THR A 324 1.08 -27.50 1.55
N ILE A 325 0.95 -26.21 1.90
CA ILE A 325 2.05 -25.40 2.47
C ILE A 325 1.83 -25.00 3.92
N LYS A 326 0.59 -25.01 4.44
CA LYS A 326 0.30 -24.65 5.83
C LYS A 326 0.57 -25.82 6.78
N ALA A 327 1.16 -25.51 7.93
CA ALA A 327 1.43 -26.49 8.99
C ALA A 327 0.22 -26.77 9.90
N ASN A 328 -0.91 -26.08 9.70
CA ASN A 328 -2.09 -26.16 10.58
C ASN A 328 -3.33 -26.68 9.84
N THR A 329 -4.37 -27.06 10.59
CA THR A 329 -5.65 -27.57 10.07
C THR A 329 -6.72 -26.49 9.94
N SER A 330 -6.36 -25.20 10.01
CA SER A 330 -7.32 -24.10 9.95
C SER A 330 -8.07 -24.12 8.62
N LYS A 331 -9.39 -23.94 8.68
CA LYS A 331 -10.23 -23.77 7.48
C LYS A 331 -10.13 -22.37 6.88
N THR A 332 -9.52 -21.43 7.59
CA THR A 332 -9.29 -20.06 7.12
C THR A 332 -7.86 -19.87 6.64
N ARG A 333 -7.67 -18.86 5.78
CA ARG A 333 -6.35 -18.49 5.25
C ARG A 333 -5.37 -18.22 6.39
N SER A 334 -4.24 -18.92 6.37
CA SER A 334 -3.17 -18.83 7.38
C SER A 334 -2.05 -17.90 6.93
N TYR A 335 -1.63 -18.01 5.68
CA TYR A 335 -0.61 -17.15 5.11
C TYR A 335 -1.22 -16.02 4.30
N SER A 336 -0.59 -14.84 4.34
CA SER A 336 -0.96 -13.78 3.39
C SER A 336 -0.74 -14.25 1.96
N LEU A 337 -1.48 -13.68 1.00
CA LEU A 337 -1.26 -14.00 -0.41
C LEU A 337 0.19 -13.72 -0.83
N PHE A 338 0.78 -12.62 -0.35
CA PHE A 338 2.21 -12.35 -0.54
C PHE A 338 3.09 -13.52 -0.05
N ARG A 339 2.88 -13.99 1.19
CA ARG A 339 3.66 -15.09 1.76
C ARG A 339 3.41 -16.43 1.07
N GLN A 340 2.18 -16.71 0.65
CA GLN A 340 1.88 -17.86 -0.18
C GLN A 340 2.65 -17.80 -1.49
N GLY A 341 2.65 -16.63 -2.14
CA GLY A 341 3.41 -16.38 -3.37
C GLY A 341 4.90 -16.64 -3.22
N CYS A 342 5.52 -16.12 -2.16
CA CYS A 342 6.90 -16.43 -1.79
C CYS A 342 7.17 -17.94 -1.74
N ILE A 343 6.38 -18.67 -0.93
CA ILE A 343 6.52 -20.12 -0.75
C ILE A 343 6.31 -20.86 -2.08
N TYR A 344 5.28 -20.51 -2.84
CA TYR A 344 5.04 -21.14 -4.14
C TYR A 344 6.16 -20.86 -5.13
N TYR A 345 6.70 -19.63 -5.17
CA TYR A 345 7.83 -19.31 -6.05
C TYR A 345 9.06 -20.15 -5.71
N GLU A 346 9.37 -20.31 -4.41
CA GLU A 346 10.46 -21.16 -3.94
C GLU A 346 10.26 -22.64 -4.31
N LEU A 347 9.03 -23.15 -4.20
CA LEU A 347 8.71 -24.55 -4.47
C LEU A 347 8.55 -24.87 -5.96
N LEU A 348 8.17 -23.89 -6.80
CA LEU A 348 7.85 -24.08 -8.22
C LEU A 348 8.88 -24.90 -9.02
N PRO A 349 10.21 -24.74 -8.85
CA PRO A 349 11.20 -25.52 -9.60
C PRO A 349 11.12 -27.04 -9.37
N THR A 350 10.62 -27.48 -8.21
CA THR A 350 10.52 -28.89 -7.82
C THR A 350 9.09 -29.31 -7.50
N MET A 351 8.12 -28.44 -7.76
CA MET A 351 6.70 -28.67 -7.50
C MET A 351 6.16 -29.75 -8.45
N ARG A 352 5.31 -30.64 -7.93
CA ARG A 352 4.63 -31.67 -8.74
C ARG A 352 3.78 -31.00 -9.81
N GLU A 353 3.77 -31.57 -11.01
CA GLU A 353 3.09 -31.01 -12.19
C GLU A 353 1.59 -30.77 -11.93
N GLU A 354 0.92 -31.73 -11.28
CA GLU A 354 -0.48 -31.63 -10.83
C GLU A 354 -0.79 -30.41 -9.93
N TRP A 355 0.21 -29.80 -9.31
CA TRP A 355 0.07 -28.57 -8.51
C TRP A 355 0.58 -27.35 -9.27
N ALA A 356 1.68 -27.50 -10.02
CA ALA A 356 2.32 -26.42 -10.75
C ALA A 356 1.45 -25.92 -11.92
N GLU A 357 0.79 -26.82 -12.65
CA GLU A 357 -0.09 -26.47 -13.77
C GLU A 357 -1.25 -25.56 -13.36
N PRO A 358 -2.16 -25.96 -12.42
CA PRO A 358 -3.29 -25.11 -12.05
C PRO A 358 -2.86 -23.79 -11.39
N LEU A 359 -1.75 -23.80 -10.64
CA LEU A 359 -1.15 -22.59 -10.09
C LEU A 359 -0.74 -21.62 -11.21
N MET A 360 0.02 -22.10 -12.19
CA MET A 360 0.55 -21.25 -13.25
C MET A 360 -0.55 -20.81 -14.21
N ASP A 361 -1.53 -21.66 -14.52
CA ASP A 361 -2.68 -21.29 -15.36
C ASP A 361 -3.50 -20.18 -14.73
N ASN A 362 -3.82 -20.27 -13.43
CA ASN A 362 -4.48 -19.20 -12.71
C ASN A 362 -3.64 -17.92 -12.70
N PHE A 363 -2.33 -18.04 -12.49
CA PHE A 363 -1.42 -16.89 -12.50
C PHE A 363 -1.39 -16.19 -13.86
N TYR A 364 -1.25 -16.94 -14.97
CA TYR A 364 -1.29 -16.39 -16.32
C TYR A 364 -2.66 -15.79 -16.67
N ARG A 365 -3.75 -16.41 -16.20
CA ARG A 365 -5.10 -15.84 -16.33
C ARG A 365 -5.22 -14.49 -15.64
N TYR A 366 -4.58 -14.31 -14.48
CA TYR A 366 -4.54 -13.02 -13.79
C TYR A 366 -3.67 -11.99 -14.50
N LEU A 367 -2.54 -12.40 -15.08
CA LEU A 367 -1.68 -11.49 -15.86
C LEU A 367 -2.33 -11.04 -17.18
N LYS A 368 -2.97 -11.95 -17.92
CA LYS A 368 -3.53 -11.65 -19.26
C LYS A 368 -4.80 -10.81 -19.22
N ASN A 369 -5.65 -11.01 -18.21
CA ASN A 369 -6.85 -10.23 -18.07
C ASN A 369 -6.53 -8.91 -17.36
N GLN A 370 -5.87 -7.99 -18.04
CA GLN A 370 -5.50 -6.66 -17.54
C GLN A 370 -6.68 -5.79 -17.00
N PRO A 371 -7.99 -6.11 -17.18
CA PRO A 371 -9.06 -5.51 -16.37
C PRO A 371 -9.25 -6.14 -14.97
N ILE A 372 -8.56 -7.25 -14.64
CA ILE A 372 -8.69 -8.07 -13.41
C ILE A 372 -7.76 -7.57 -12.29
N TYR A 373 -7.76 -6.25 -12.07
CA TYR A 373 -7.45 -5.74 -10.75
C TYR A 373 -8.63 -5.93 -9.77
N ARG A 374 -9.87 -6.06 -10.27
CA ARG A 374 -11.11 -5.99 -9.49
C ARG A 374 -11.19 -6.93 -8.26
N SER A 375 -10.77 -8.19 -8.33
CA SER A 375 -10.98 -9.16 -7.23
C SER A 375 -9.84 -9.23 -6.20
N ILE A 376 -8.59 -8.99 -6.63
CA ILE A 376 -7.40 -9.19 -5.78
C ILE A 376 -7.10 -7.91 -5.01
N PHE A 377 -7.05 -6.77 -5.69
CA PHE A 377 -6.64 -5.51 -5.08
C PHE A 377 -7.82 -4.58 -4.76
N GLY A 378 -9.07 -4.99 -5.03
CA GLY A 378 -10.28 -4.18 -4.81
C GLY A 378 -11.10 -4.63 -3.61
N ILE A 379 -11.75 -3.67 -2.95
CA ILE A 379 -12.81 -3.88 -1.96
C ILE A 379 -14.15 -4.07 -2.67
N ILE A 380 -15.01 -4.90 -2.05
CA ILE A 380 -16.46 -5.08 -2.30
C ILE A 380 -17.26 -3.84 -1.89
#